data_AF-A0A945S8U2-F1
#
_entry.id   AF-A0A945S8U2-F1
#
_cell.length_a   1.000
_cell.length_b   1.000
_cell.length_c   1.000
_cell.angle_alpha   90.00
_cell.angle_beta   90.00
_cell.angle_gamma   90.00
#
_symmetry.space_group_name_H-M   'P 1'
#
loop_
_entity.id
_entity.type
_entity.pdbx_description
1 polymer ?
#
loop_
_entity_poly.entity_id
_entity_poly.type
_entity_poly.pdbx_seq_one_letter_code
_entity_poly.pdbx_strand_id
1 'polypeptide(L)'
;MTTAASSLPRQTGDVATPCALCGASAFSRLWPSPTGNGPNGHFTVATCSTCGLARTEPQLEEADLAPYYTATYYGGNTQKFTGLFESAVGLLCNMRAPGIVRAARQSSKQCSRSSPRILDVGCGRGTVARVLARKGCECHGIERGEFPPEGTPEGVVLHREALAHIGFDEAYFDLVLLWHSLEHMSNPVDTLRQCRRILSPSGSLVLGVPNFGSWQSHWFGDRWFHLDLPRHTHHFTRTTLSRCLTEAGFRVSSVSTVTIEQNLLGFVQSAQNRFIPGTGDQRLYELMKPQNHAHSWSKRLVPFGVAAALLPVAVIETVLSALAGQGASLVVHARRSD
;
A
#
# COMPACT_ATOMS: atom_id res chain seq x y z
N MET A 1 -42.89 -9.34 -6.69
CA MET A 1 -41.85 -9.63 -5.68
C MET A 1 -40.85 -10.56 -6.33
N THR A 2 -39.91 -10.00 -7.08
CA THR A 2 -38.85 -10.71 -7.78
C THR A 2 -37.67 -10.82 -6.83
N THR A 3 -37.36 -12.06 -6.45
CA THR A 3 -36.18 -12.43 -5.66
C THR A 3 -34.91 -12.04 -6.43
N ALA A 4 -34.15 -11.09 -5.90
CA ALA A 4 -32.80 -10.80 -6.39
C ALA A 4 -31.92 -12.02 -6.08
N ALA A 5 -31.64 -12.81 -7.12
CA ALA A 5 -30.63 -13.84 -7.04
C ALA A 5 -29.29 -13.17 -6.67
N SER A 6 -28.74 -13.57 -5.52
CA SER A 6 -27.35 -13.29 -5.15
C SER A 6 -26.46 -13.95 -6.21
N SER A 7 -26.02 -13.16 -7.17
CA SER A 7 -24.98 -13.59 -8.11
C SER A 7 -23.69 -13.73 -7.32
N LEU A 8 -23.16 -14.95 -7.25
CA LEU A 8 -21.79 -15.20 -6.80
C LEU A 8 -20.83 -14.24 -7.54
N PRO A 9 -19.81 -13.70 -6.86
CA PRO A 9 -18.84 -12.81 -7.51
C PRO A 9 -18.24 -13.50 -8.73
N ARG A 10 -18.01 -12.74 -9.81
CA ARG A 10 -17.34 -13.24 -11.00
C ARG A 10 -15.86 -13.39 -10.66
N GLN A 11 -15.55 -14.52 -10.02
CA GLN A 11 -14.19 -15.01 -9.92
C GLN A 11 -13.62 -15.04 -11.35
N THR A 12 -12.34 -14.70 -11.49
CA THR A 12 -11.54 -15.06 -12.67
C THR A 12 -11.79 -16.56 -12.94
N GLY A 13 -12.72 -16.86 -13.85
CA GLY A 13 -13.44 -18.13 -13.81
C GLY A 13 -12.51 -19.32 -14.01
N ASP A 14 -12.56 -20.33 -13.12
CA ASP A 14 -11.96 -21.68 -13.15
C ASP A 14 -10.52 -21.89 -13.72
N VAL A 15 -9.84 -20.84 -14.15
CA VAL A 15 -8.50 -20.87 -14.73
C VAL A 15 -7.57 -20.35 -13.65
N ALA A 16 -6.81 -21.25 -13.04
CA ALA A 16 -5.80 -20.91 -12.07
C ALA A 16 -4.81 -19.91 -12.69
N THR A 17 -4.92 -18.62 -12.34
CA THR A 17 -3.99 -17.59 -12.81
C THR A 17 -2.57 -18.00 -12.42
N PRO A 18 -1.60 -18.00 -13.34
CA PRO A 18 -0.20 -18.26 -13.02
C PRO A 18 0.36 -17.24 -12.02
N CYS A 19 1.45 -17.59 -11.33
CA CYS A 19 2.16 -16.67 -10.45
C CYS A 19 2.71 -15.47 -11.23
N ALA A 20 2.34 -14.25 -10.80
CA ALA A 20 2.78 -13.00 -11.43
C ALA A 20 4.32 -12.79 -11.45
N LEU A 21 5.06 -13.52 -10.61
CA LEU A 21 6.53 -13.44 -10.58
C LEU A 21 7.21 -14.49 -11.46
N CYS A 22 6.75 -15.74 -11.46
CA CYS A 22 7.49 -16.85 -12.08
C CYS A 22 6.69 -17.70 -13.07
N GLY A 23 5.40 -17.41 -13.27
CA GLY A 23 4.53 -18.16 -14.16
C GLY A 23 4.14 -19.56 -13.68
N ALA A 24 4.57 -19.99 -12.49
CA ALA A 24 4.17 -21.28 -11.93
C ALA A 24 2.69 -21.27 -11.48
N SER A 25 2.00 -22.39 -11.65
CA SER A 25 0.59 -22.55 -11.23
C SER A 25 0.43 -23.27 -9.89
N ALA A 26 1.50 -23.80 -9.31
CA ALA A 26 1.47 -24.51 -8.04
C ALA A 26 1.51 -23.52 -6.86
N PHE A 27 0.50 -23.58 -6.00
CA PHE A 27 0.38 -22.79 -4.79
C PHE A 27 0.09 -23.68 -3.58
N SER A 28 0.72 -23.36 -2.46
CA SER A 28 0.48 -23.96 -1.15
C SER A 28 -0.10 -22.93 -0.20
N ARG A 29 -1.05 -23.33 0.64
CA ARG A 29 -1.54 -22.48 1.72
C ARG A 29 -0.63 -22.63 2.93
N LEU A 30 -0.34 -21.50 3.59
CA LEU A 30 0.31 -21.54 4.89
C LEU A 30 -0.63 -22.23 5.89
N TRP A 31 -0.07 -22.86 6.92
CA TRP A 31 -0.86 -23.41 8.02
C TRP A 31 -0.45 -22.77 9.36
N PRO A 32 -1.38 -22.10 10.06
CA PRO A 32 -2.71 -21.69 9.60
C PRO A 32 -2.61 -20.61 8.51
N SER A 33 -3.50 -20.66 7.50
CA SER A 33 -3.55 -19.60 6.49
C SER A 33 -4.22 -18.37 7.10
N PRO A 34 -3.68 -17.16 6.91
CA PRO A 34 -4.45 -15.94 7.17
C PRO A 34 -5.74 -15.96 6.35
N THR A 35 -6.84 -15.54 6.98
CA THR A 35 -8.18 -15.53 6.40
C THR A 35 -8.85 -14.18 6.58
N GLY A 36 -9.75 -13.80 5.68
CA GLY A 36 -10.56 -12.59 5.79
C GLY A 36 -11.94 -12.79 5.20
N ASN A 37 -12.95 -12.09 5.70
CA ASN A 37 -14.32 -12.14 5.20
C ASN A 37 -14.69 -10.81 4.55
N GLY A 38 -15.43 -10.85 3.46
CA GLY A 38 -16.03 -9.66 2.86
C GLY A 38 -17.32 -9.96 2.11
N PRO A 39 -17.94 -8.94 1.49
CA PRO A 39 -19.18 -9.08 0.72
C PRO A 39 -19.14 -10.20 -0.34
N ASN A 40 -17.95 -10.45 -0.91
CA ASN A 40 -17.72 -11.45 -1.95
C ASN A 40 -17.19 -12.79 -1.43
N GLY A 41 -17.32 -13.05 -0.12
CA GLY A 41 -17.04 -14.36 0.49
C GLY A 41 -15.78 -14.39 1.35
N HIS A 42 -15.20 -15.59 1.46
CA HIS A 42 -14.06 -15.89 2.31
C HIS A 42 -12.76 -15.87 1.48
N PHE A 43 -11.77 -15.14 1.97
CA PHE A 43 -10.46 -14.98 1.36
C PHE A 43 -9.38 -15.68 2.17
N THR A 44 -8.40 -16.23 1.45
CA THR A 44 -7.22 -16.88 2.03
C THR A 44 -5.95 -16.37 1.37
N VAL A 45 -4.80 -16.64 1.97
CA VAL A 45 -3.49 -16.34 1.36
C VAL A 45 -2.82 -17.64 0.90
N ALA A 46 -2.49 -17.69 -0.38
CA ALA A 46 -1.75 -18.79 -0.99
C ALA A 46 -0.35 -18.32 -1.38
N THR A 47 0.64 -19.19 -1.18
CA THR A 47 2.06 -18.95 -1.49
C THR A 47 2.47 -19.77 -2.71
N CYS A 48 3.11 -19.14 -3.69
CA CYS A 48 3.64 -19.87 -4.84
C CYS A 48 4.71 -20.86 -4.37
N SER A 49 4.55 -22.15 -4.72
CA SER A 49 5.46 -23.21 -4.27
C SER A 49 6.85 -23.14 -4.92
N THR A 50 7.00 -22.36 -6.01
CA THR A 50 8.28 -22.18 -6.71
C THR A 50 9.03 -20.93 -6.26
N CYS A 51 8.36 -19.78 -6.18
CA CYS A 51 9.04 -18.50 -5.91
C CYS A 51 8.72 -17.88 -4.55
N GLY A 52 7.72 -18.39 -3.84
CA GLY A 52 7.28 -17.90 -2.53
C GLY A 52 6.42 -16.63 -2.56
N LEU A 53 6.12 -16.05 -3.73
CA LEU A 53 5.22 -14.90 -3.80
C LEU A 53 3.83 -15.31 -3.32
N ALA A 54 3.31 -14.58 -2.32
CA ALA A 54 1.99 -14.81 -1.76
C ALA A 54 0.94 -13.94 -2.45
N ARG A 55 -0.27 -14.47 -2.59
CA ARG A 55 -1.43 -13.79 -3.15
C ARG A 55 -2.70 -14.11 -2.38
N THR A 56 -3.68 -13.25 -2.53
CA THR A 56 -5.03 -13.48 -2.00
C THR A 56 -5.85 -14.33 -2.97
N GLU A 57 -6.58 -15.30 -2.43
CA GLU A 57 -7.49 -16.18 -3.16
C GLU A 57 -8.91 -16.15 -2.57
N PRO A 58 -9.96 -16.10 -3.40
CA PRO A 58 -9.92 -15.97 -4.87
C PRO A 58 -9.43 -14.58 -5.33
N GLN A 59 -8.82 -14.53 -6.51
CA GLN A 59 -8.52 -13.24 -7.17
C GLN A 59 -9.81 -12.69 -7.77
N LEU A 60 -10.18 -11.49 -7.32
CA LEU A 60 -11.34 -10.78 -7.81
C LEU A 60 -10.97 -9.91 -9.01
N GLU A 61 -11.89 -9.83 -9.97
CA GLU A 61 -11.85 -8.85 -11.05
C GLU A 61 -12.02 -7.42 -10.50
N GLU A 62 -11.57 -6.42 -11.25
CA GLU A 62 -11.61 -5.02 -10.82
C GLU A 62 -13.04 -4.55 -10.48
N ALA A 63 -14.03 -4.99 -11.25
CA ALA A 63 -15.44 -4.68 -11.01
C ALA A 63 -15.95 -5.24 -9.66
N ASP A 64 -15.45 -6.41 -9.25
CA ASP A 64 -15.82 -7.06 -7.99
C ASP A 64 -14.99 -6.56 -6.81
N LEU A 65 -13.84 -5.90 -7.06
CA LEU A 65 -13.08 -5.18 -6.04
C LEU A 65 -13.68 -3.80 -5.73
N ALA A 66 -14.37 -3.16 -6.68
CA ALA A 66 -14.94 -1.82 -6.51
C ALA A 66 -15.76 -1.62 -5.21
N PRO A 67 -16.60 -2.58 -4.76
CA PRO A 67 -17.32 -2.47 -3.48
C PRO A 67 -16.43 -2.38 -2.23
N TYR A 68 -15.13 -2.69 -2.32
CA TYR A 68 -14.17 -2.54 -1.23
C TYR A 68 -13.51 -1.15 -1.20
N TYR A 69 -13.71 -0.36 -2.25
CA TYR A 69 -13.20 1.00 -2.44
C TYR A 69 -14.34 2.04 -2.33
N THR A 70 -15.17 1.93 -1.29
CA THR A 70 -16.29 2.86 -1.04
C THR A 70 -15.83 4.23 -0.56
N ALA A 71 -16.76 5.19 -0.51
CA ALA A 71 -16.54 6.51 0.11
C ALA A 71 -15.98 6.43 1.55
N THR A 72 -16.20 5.31 2.27
CA THR A 72 -15.65 5.06 3.60
C THR A 72 -14.15 4.70 3.59
N TYR A 73 -13.62 4.19 2.47
CA TYR A 73 -12.18 3.95 2.28
C TYR A 73 -11.43 5.25 1.95
N TYR A 74 -11.97 6.05 1.03
CA TYR A 74 -11.38 7.34 0.63
C TYR A 74 -11.65 8.46 1.67
N GLY A 75 -12.70 8.31 2.49
CA GLY A 75 -13.22 9.36 3.34
C GLY A 75 -14.06 10.32 2.49
N GLY A 76 -15.36 10.41 2.74
CA GLY A 76 -16.30 11.23 1.95
C GLY A 76 -16.22 12.74 2.19
N ASN A 77 -15.09 13.28 2.63
CA ASN A 77 -14.84 14.73 2.78
C ASN A 77 -13.35 15.06 2.56
N THR A 78 -13.01 16.35 2.56
CA THR A 78 -11.63 16.88 2.42
C THR A 78 -10.63 16.37 3.48
N GLN A 79 -11.02 15.50 4.42
CA GLN A 79 -10.19 14.85 5.43
C GLN A 79 -10.48 13.33 5.48
N LYS A 80 -9.44 12.48 5.37
CA LYS A 80 -9.55 11.01 5.52
C LYS A 80 -9.56 10.60 6.99
N PHE A 81 -8.90 11.37 7.84
CA PHE A 81 -8.84 11.18 9.29
C PHE A 81 -9.15 12.46 10.05
N THR A 82 -9.27 12.38 11.38
CA THR A 82 -9.38 13.57 12.24
C THR A 82 -8.20 14.54 12.03
N GLY A 83 -8.41 15.84 12.26
CA GLY A 83 -7.42 16.88 11.94
C GLY A 83 -6.04 16.70 12.57
N LEU A 84 -5.95 16.11 13.77
CA LEU A 84 -4.67 15.77 14.40
C LEU A 84 -3.92 14.67 13.64
N PHE A 85 -4.63 13.65 13.17
CA PHE A 85 -4.04 12.56 12.41
C PHE A 85 -3.65 13.00 10.98
N GLU A 86 -4.47 13.81 10.32
CA GLU A 86 -4.09 14.44 9.04
C GLU A 86 -2.82 15.30 9.18
N SER A 87 -2.69 16.03 10.30
CA SER A 87 -1.48 16.81 10.59
C SER A 87 -0.25 15.92 10.80
N ALA A 88 -0.41 14.78 11.50
CA ALA A 88 0.65 13.80 11.69
C ALA A 88 1.08 13.14 10.36
N VAL A 89 0.12 12.75 9.52
CA VAL A 89 0.39 12.23 8.16
C VAL A 89 1.14 13.28 7.34
N GLY A 90 0.68 14.55 7.37
CA GLY A 90 1.35 15.66 6.70
C GLY A 90 2.78 15.89 7.20
N LEU A 91 3.03 15.78 8.50
CA LEU A 91 4.37 15.86 9.10
C LEU A 91 5.27 14.74 8.58
N LEU A 92 4.79 13.49 8.61
CA LEU A 92 5.56 12.33 8.12
C LEU A 92 5.87 12.44 6.62
N CYS A 93 4.92 12.88 5.81
CA CYS A 93 5.16 13.19 4.39
C CYS A 93 6.24 14.27 4.24
N ASN A 94 6.19 15.34 5.04
CA ASN A 94 7.22 16.39 5.04
C ASN A 94 8.60 15.88 5.49
N MET A 95 8.67 14.95 6.43
CA MET A 95 9.92 14.34 6.88
C MET A 95 10.56 13.45 5.80
N ARG A 96 9.75 12.76 4.99
CA ARG A 96 10.23 11.91 3.88
C ARG A 96 10.62 12.69 2.64
N ALA A 97 9.90 13.77 2.37
CA ALA A 97 10.03 14.52 1.14
C ALA A 97 11.47 14.97 0.80
N PRO A 98 12.33 15.41 1.75
CA PRO A 98 13.73 15.72 1.44
C PRO A 98 14.51 14.56 0.81
N GLY A 99 14.29 13.32 1.28
CA GLY A 99 14.95 12.14 0.72
C GLY A 99 14.47 11.83 -0.70
N ILE A 100 13.17 11.93 -0.93
CA ILE A 100 12.54 11.75 -2.25
C ILE A 100 13.02 12.83 -3.22
N VAL A 101 12.99 14.10 -2.82
CA VAL A 101 13.46 15.24 -3.64
C VAL A 101 14.95 15.10 -3.95
N ARG A 102 15.77 14.66 -2.99
CA ARG A 102 17.20 14.41 -3.23
C ARG A 102 17.42 13.33 -4.28
N ALA A 103 16.69 12.21 -4.19
CA ALA A 103 16.76 11.14 -5.19
C ALA A 103 16.34 11.64 -6.57
N ALA A 104 15.19 12.33 -6.66
CA ALA A 104 14.70 12.90 -7.92
C ALA A 104 15.67 13.92 -8.54
N ARG A 105 16.25 14.81 -7.73
CA ARG A 105 17.26 15.79 -8.19
C ARG A 105 18.56 15.15 -8.66
N GLN A 106 18.97 14.03 -8.05
CA GLN A 106 20.14 13.30 -8.52
C GLN A 106 19.92 12.75 -9.94
N SER A 107 18.73 12.20 -10.19
CA SER A 107 18.32 11.71 -11.51
C SER A 107 18.17 12.85 -12.52
N SER A 108 17.49 13.95 -12.13
CA SER A 108 17.19 15.07 -13.01
C SER A 108 18.42 15.85 -13.47
N LYS A 109 19.45 15.96 -12.61
CA LYS A 109 20.74 16.57 -12.97
C LYS A 109 21.41 15.87 -14.14
N GLN A 110 21.28 14.55 -14.25
CA GLN A 110 21.83 13.79 -15.38
C GLN A 110 21.02 14.00 -16.67
N CYS A 111 19.77 14.45 -16.55
CA CYS A 111 18.89 14.79 -17.67
C CYS A 111 18.85 16.30 -17.97
N SER A 112 19.72 17.12 -17.35
CA SER A 112 19.75 18.58 -17.49
C SER A 112 18.41 19.28 -17.20
N ARG A 113 17.57 18.70 -16.32
CA ARG A 113 16.28 19.29 -15.91
C ARG A 113 16.43 20.11 -14.64
N SER A 114 15.88 21.33 -14.66
CA SER A 114 15.84 22.25 -13.52
C SER A 114 14.85 21.80 -12.43
N SER A 115 13.70 21.27 -12.83
CA SER A 115 12.67 20.73 -11.94
C SER A 115 12.51 19.22 -12.16
N PRO A 116 12.71 18.36 -11.15
CA PRO A 116 12.51 16.92 -11.30
C PRO A 116 11.06 16.58 -11.57
N ARG A 117 10.83 15.61 -12.44
CA ARG A 117 9.51 15.02 -12.72
C ARG A 117 9.26 13.81 -11.86
N ILE A 118 8.17 13.82 -11.10
CA ILE A 118 7.80 12.74 -10.18
C ILE A 118 6.40 12.22 -10.50
N LEU A 119 6.25 10.90 -10.59
CA LEU A 119 4.97 10.23 -10.66
C LEU A 119 4.67 9.52 -9.34
N ASP A 120 3.47 9.69 -8.79
CA ASP A 120 2.95 8.96 -7.63
C ASP A 120 1.81 8.02 -8.07
N VAL A 121 2.07 6.71 -8.11
CA VAL A 121 1.11 5.70 -8.56
C VAL A 121 0.32 5.18 -7.37
N GLY A 122 -1.01 5.32 -7.41
CA GLY A 122 -1.88 5.12 -6.24
C GLY A 122 -1.74 6.29 -5.26
N CYS A 123 -1.78 7.52 -5.77
CA CYS A 123 -1.48 8.71 -4.96
C CYS A 123 -2.54 9.04 -3.91
N GLY A 124 -3.69 8.34 -3.90
CA GLY A 124 -4.81 8.59 -3.01
C GLY A 124 -5.21 10.06 -3.05
N ARG A 125 -5.04 10.75 -1.91
CA ARG A 125 -5.32 12.18 -1.75
C ARG A 125 -4.29 13.15 -2.33
N GLY A 126 -3.26 12.63 -3.00
CA GLY A 126 -2.17 13.43 -3.53
C GLY A 126 -1.35 14.13 -2.44
N THR A 127 -1.44 13.69 -1.18
CA THR A 127 -0.75 14.34 -0.04
C THR A 127 0.76 14.38 -0.25
N VAL A 128 1.35 13.29 -0.72
CA VAL A 128 2.78 13.20 -1.01
C VAL A 128 3.12 14.08 -2.23
N ALA A 129 2.41 13.91 -3.34
CA ALA A 129 2.58 14.72 -4.54
C ALA A 129 2.51 16.23 -4.25
N ARG A 130 1.57 16.68 -3.42
CA ARG A 130 1.43 18.09 -2.99
C ARG A 130 2.66 18.61 -2.25
N VAL A 131 3.20 17.82 -1.33
CA VAL A 131 4.39 18.19 -0.56
C VAL A 131 5.61 18.28 -1.49
N LEU A 132 5.71 17.40 -2.48
CA LEU A 132 6.79 17.40 -3.46
C LEU A 132 6.68 18.58 -4.44
N ALA A 133 5.46 18.91 -4.89
CA ALA A 133 5.19 20.07 -5.74
C ALA A 133 5.62 21.38 -5.05
N ARG A 134 5.28 21.55 -3.76
CA ARG A 134 5.73 22.69 -2.94
C ARG A 134 7.24 22.76 -2.74
N LYS A 135 7.98 21.67 -3.02
CA LYS A 135 9.46 21.63 -2.99
C LYS A 135 10.09 21.81 -4.38
N GLY A 136 9.30 22.22 -5.37
CA GLY A 136 9.76 22.56 -6.72
C GLY A 136 9.87 21.37 -7.67
N CYS A 137 9.07 20.31 -7.46
CA CYS A 137 9.01 19.17 -8.39
C CYS A 137 7.77 19.28 -9.28
N GLU A 138 7.89 18.86 -10.54
CA GLU A 138 6.75 18.66 -11.44
C GLU A 138 6.09 17.32 -11.07
N CYS A 139 4.91 17.36 -10.47
CA CYS A 139 4.29 16.17 -9.86
C CYS A 139 3.06 15.69 -10.65
N HIS A 140 3.04 14.40 -10.92
CA HIS A 140 1.92 13.67 -11.50
C HIS A 140 1.41 12.65 -10.48
N GLY A 141 0.11 12.42 -10.40
CA GLY A 141 -0.51 11.41 -9.55
C GLY A 141 -1.48 10.54 -10.32
N ILE A 142 -1.51 9.23 -10.04
CA ILE A 142 -2.50 8.29 -10.57
C ILE A 142 -3.34 7.77 -9.41
N GLU A 143 -4.66 7.92 -9.47
CA GLU A 143 -5.59 7.30 -8.51
C GLU A 143 -6.89 6.93 -9.22
N ARG A 144 -7.39 5.72 -8.97
CA ARG A 144 -8.65 5.25 -9.55
C ARG A 144 -9.80 5.62 -8.62
N GLY A 145 -10.95 5.97 -9.16
CA GLY A 145 -12.17 6.22 -8.38
C GLY A 145 -12.55 7.68 -8.15
N GLU A 146 -13.63 7.88 -7.39
CA GLU A 146 -14.25 9.19 -7.13
C GLU A 146 -13.43 10.00 -6.12
N PHE A 147 -12.35 10.60 -6.61
CA PHE A 147 -11.71 11.70 -5.92
C PHE A 147 -12.63 12.92 -5.87
N PRO A 148 -12.87 13.56 -4.70
CA PRO A 148 -13.65 14.79 -4.63
C PRO A 148 -13.07 15.82 -5.63
N PRO A 149 -13.91 16.45 -6.47
CA PRO A 149 -13.47 17.44 -7.47
C PRO A 149 -12.61 18.57 -6.87
N GLU A 150 -12.84 18.88 -5.60
CA GLU A 150 -12.21 19.98 -4.85
C GLU A 150 -10.82 19.64 -4.30
N GLY A 151 -10.34 18.40 -4.47
CA GLY A 151 -9.13 17.89 -3.82
C GLY A 151 -7.85 17.92 -4.64
N THR A 152 -7.89 18.23 -5.95
CA THR A 152 -6.70 18.22 -6.81
C THR A 152 -5.65 19.15 -6.19
N PRO A 153 -4.52 18.63 -5.71
CA PRO A 153 -3.54 19.48 -5.07
C PRO A 153 -3.00 20.50 -6.06
N GLU A 154 -2.97 21.77 -5.67
CA GLU A 154 -2.32 22.81 -6.46
C GLU A 154 -0.90 22.36 -6.85
N GLY A 155 -0.58 22.46 -8.15
CA GLY A 155 0.71 22.04 -8.71
C GLY A 155 0.87 20.53 -8.97
N VAL A 156 -0.23 19.75 -8.97
CA VAL A 156 -0.20 18.31 -9.30
C VAL A 156 -1.12 18.00 -10.48
N VAL A 157 -0.60 17.28 -11.49
CA VAL A 157 -1.38 16.74 -12.61
C VAL A 157 -1.95 15.37 -12.22
N LEU A 158 -3.27 15.26 -12.07
CA LEU A 158 -3.92 14.00 -11.68
C LEU A 158 -4.46 13.24 -12.90
N HIS A 159 -4.23 11.92 -12.89
CA HIS A 159 -4.69 10.96 -13.89
C HIS A 159 -5.63 9.95 -13.24
N ARG A 160 -6.79 9.71 -13.85
CA ARG A 160 -7.83 8.80 -13.30
C ARG A 160 -7.85 7.42 -13.94
N GLU A 161 -7.01 7.23 -14.95
CA GLU A 161 -6.88 5.99 -15.70
C GLU A 161 -5.82 5.07 -15.09
N ALA A 162 -5.84 3.79 -15.46
CA ALA A 162 -4.76 2.88 -15.12
C ALA A 162 -3.44 3.33 -15.75
N LEU A 163 -2.30 3.09 -15.07
CA LEU A 163 -0.96 3.41 -15.58
C LEU A 163 -0.73 2.91 -17.03
N ALA A 164 -1.28 1.74 -17.37
CA ALA A 164 -1.16 1.15 -18.69
C ALA A 164 -1.89 1.94 -19.81
N HIS A 165 -2.86 2.79 -19.47
CA HIS A 165 -3.72 3.49 -20.44
C HIS A 165 -3.35 4.97 -20.64
N ILE A 166 -2.61 5.59 -19.71
CA ILE A 166 -2.30 7.03 -19.78
C ILE A 166 -1.36 7.39 -20.95
N GLY A 167 -0.56 6.43 -21.43
CA GLY A 167 0.30 6.64 -22.60
C GLY A 167 1.51 7.56 -22.36
N PHE A 168 2.08 7.59 -21.16
CA PHE A 168 3.32 8.34 -20.89
C PHE A 168 4.46 7.92 -21.83
N ASP A 169 5.21 8.91 -22.32
CA ASP A 169 6.44 8.71 -23.08
C ASP A 169 7.46 7.87 -22.31
N GLU A 170 8.32 7.17 -23.05
CA GLU A 170 9.48 6.53 -22.44
C GLU A 170 10.43 7.57 -21.84
N ALA A 171 11.11 7.21 -20.75
CA ALA A 171 12.10 8.09 -20.10
C ALA A 171 11.59 9.48 -19.67
N TYR A 172 10.29 9.61 -19.38
CA TYR A 172 9.64 10.86 -19.01
C TYR A 172 9.90 11.33 -17.57
N PHE A 173 9.91 10.41 -16.59
CA PHE A 173 10.00 10.73 -15.16
C PHE A 173 11.39 10.53 -14.59
N ASP A 174 11.80 11.40 -13.66
CA ASP A 174 13.05 11.26 -12.90
C ASP A 174 12.88 10.36 -11.67
N LEU A 175 11.66 10.27 -11.15
CA LEU A 175 11.30 9.40 -10.04
C LEU A 175 9.86 8.88 -10.14
N VAL A 176 9.66 7.61 -9.82
CA VAL A 176 8.33 6.99 -9.66
C VAL A 176 8.15 6.53 -8.21
N LEU A 177 7.01 6.84 -7.61
CA LEU A 177 6.59 6.45 -6.27
C LEU A 177 5.47 5.41 -6.35
N LEU A 178 5.57 4.35 -5.54
CA LEU A 178 4.47 3.44 -5.23
C LEU A 178 4.38 3.28 -3.72
N TRP A 179 3.62 4.15 -3.06
CA TRP A 179 3.51 4.13 -1.60
C TRP A 179 2.24 3.41 -1.16
N HIS A 180 2.36 2.13 -0.79
CA HIS A 180 1.24 1.25 -0.45
C HIS A 180 0.21 1.10 -1.57
N SER A 181 0.71 0.95 -2.80
CA SER A 181 -0.12 0.75 -4.00
C SER A 181 0.21 -0.51 -4.78
N LEU A 182 1.45 -1.01 -4.72
CA LEU A 182 1.88 -2.18 -5.50
C LEU A 182 1.17 -3.47 -5.10
N GLU A 183 0.85 -3.63 -3.82
CA GLU A 183 0.12 -4.77 -3.23
C GLU A 183 -1.34 -4.88 -3.74
N HIS A 184 -1.88 -3.79 -4.27
CA HIS A 184 -3.21 -3.74 -4.88
C HIS A 184 -3.19 -4.05 -6.38
N MET A 185 -2.02 -4.17 -7.00
CA MET A 185 -1.90 -4.36 -8.45
C MET A 185 -2.14 -5.82 -8.82
N SER A 186 -2.99 -6.06 -9.82
CA SER A 186 -3.29 -7.41 -10.33
C SER A 186 -2.06 -8.12 -10.89
N ASN A 187 -1.11 -7.37 -11.47
CA ASN A 187 0.17 -7.90 -11.94
C ASN A 187 1.32 -6.96 -11.53
N PRO A 188 1.94 -7.18 -10.36
CA PRO A 188 2.95 -6.27 -9.82
C PRO A 188 4.22 -6.20 -10.66
N VAL A 189 4.63 -7.29 -11.32
CA VAL A 189 5.83 -7.29 -12.17
C VAL A 189 5.61 -6.45 -13.43
N ASP A 190 4.45 -6.57 -14.07
CA ASP A 190 4.14 -5.74 -15.24
C ASP A 190 3.95 -4.27 -14.88
N THR A 191 3.36 -3.96 -13.71
CA THR A 191 3.34 -2.59 -13.18
C THR A 191 4.76 -2.04 -13.01
N LEU A 192 5.68 -2.82 -12.44
CA LEU A 192 7.08 -2.42 -12.28
C LEU A 192 7.76 -2.23 -13.65
N ARG A 193 7.52 -3.10 -14.64
CA ARG A 193 8.06 -2.95 -16.01
C ARG A 193 7.57 -1.65 -16.66
N GLN A 194 6.30 -1.28 -16.48
CA GLN A 194 5.78 0.01 -16.94
C GLN A 194 6.46 1.18 -16.22
N CYS A 195 6.67 1.09 -14.90
CA CYS A 195 7.42 2.09 -14.15
C CYS A 195 8.85 2.23 -14.67
N ARG A 196 9.52 1.12 -15.01
CA ARG A 196 10.87 1.13 -15.61
C ARG A 196 10.88 1.87 -16.95
N ARG A 197 9.91 1.59 -17.82
CA ARG A 197 9.81 2.17 -19.18
C ARG A 197 9.71 3.70 -19.12
N ILE A 198 8.88 4.23 -18.23
CA ILE A 198 8.63 5.67 -18.11
C ILE A 198 9.71 6.41 -17.31
N LEU A 199 10.56 5.70 -16.57
CA LEU A 199 11.68 6.31 -15.85
C LEU A 199 12.80 6.68 -16.81
N SER A 200 13.41 7.85 -16.64
CA SER A 200 14.63 8.23 -17.35
C SER A 200 15.76 7.23 -17.08
N PRO A 201 16.81 7.15 -17.91
CA PRO A 201 17.92 6.21 -17.69
C PRO A 201 18.56 6.36 -16.29
N SER A 202 18.63 7.59 -15.78
CA SER A 202 19.11 7.92 -14.43
C SER A 202 18.04 7.82 -13.34
N GLY A 203 16.80 7.52 -13.73
CA GLY A 203 15.61 7.57 -12.89
C GLY A 203 15.62 6.53 -11.77
N SER A 204 14.89 6.86 -10.70
CA SER A 204 14.79 6.01 -9.52
C SER A 204 13.35 5.64 -9.19
N LEU A 205 13.17 4.45 -8.63
CA LEU A 205 11.92 3.96 -8.07
C LEU A 205 12.01 4.01 -6.55
N VAL A 206 10.98 4.55 -5.89
CA VAL A 206 10.82 4.46 -4.44
C VAL A 206 9.47 3.84 -4.16
N LEU A 207 9.44 2.73 -3.44
CA LEU A 207 8.18 2.04 -3.13
C LEU A 207 8.11 1.64 -1.66
N GLY A 208 6.90 1.63 -1.12
CA GLY A 208 6.55 1.14 0.21
C GLY A 208 5.47 0.07 0.11
N VAL A 209 5.66 -1.09 0.75
CA VAL A 209 4.65 -2.16 0.84
C VAL A 209 4.65 -2.81 2.22
N PRO A 210 3.57 -3.47 2.65
CA PRO A 210 3.58 -4.33 3.82
C PRO A 210 4.63 -5.44 3.71
N ASN A 211 5.29 -5.75 4.82
CA ASN A 211 6.23 -6.87 4.91
C ASN A 211 5.52 -8.11 5.45
N PHE A 212 5.07 -8.98 4.56
CA PHE A 212 4.47 -10.28 4.91
C PHE A 212 5.45 -11.24 5.59
N GLY A 213 6.76 -10.98 5.47
CA GLY A 213 7.79 -11.70 6.21
C GLY A 213 8.06 -11.17 7.62
N SER A 214 7.34 -10.12 8.07
CA SER A 214 7.62 -9.46 9.35
C SER A 214 7.20 -10.27 10.57
N TRP A 215 7.77 -9.92 11.73
CA TRP A 215 7.34 -10.44 13.02
C TRP A 215 5.85 -10.20 13.27
N GLN A 216 5.36 -8.99 12.97
CA GLN A 216 3.95 -8.65 13.14
C GLN A 216 3.04 -9.55 12.29
N SER A 217 3.40 -9.78 11.02
CA SER A 217 2.64 -10.69 10.15
C SER A 217 2.59 -12.11 10.73
N HIS A 218 3.72 -12.61 11.22
CA HIS A 218 3.82 -13.94 11.82
C HIS A 218 3.05 -14.08 13.14
N TRP A 219 3.13 -13.09 14.03
CA TRP A 219 2.48 -13.14 15.35
C TRP A 219 0.98 -12.94 15.27
N PHE A 220 0.51 -12.09 14.35
CA PHE A 220 -0.90 -11.70 14.29
C PHE A 220 -1.71 -12.43 13.21
N GLY A 221 -1.08 -13.02 12.19
CA GLY A 221 -1.77 -13.87 11.21
C GLY A 221 -2.96 -13.18 10.53
N ASP A 222 -4.14 -13.77 10.64
CA ASP A 222 -5.43 -13.25 10.15
C ASP A 222 -5.83 -11.90 10.79
N ARG A 223 -5.27 -11.57 11.95
CA ARG A 223 -5.52 -10.32 12.68
C ARG A 223 -4.50 -9.23 12.41
N TRP A 224 -3.51 -9.50 11.56
CA TRP A 224 -2.52 -8.51 11.20
C TRP A 224 -3.16 -7.34 10.43
N PHE A 225 -2.93 -6.12 10.90
CA PHE A 225 -3.54 -4.91 10.36
C PHE A 225 -3.28 -4.73 8.86
N HIS A 226 -2.05 -5.03 8.41
CA HIS A 226 -1.65 -4.85 7.00
C HIS A 226 -2.01 -6.03 6.10
N LEU A 227 -2.76 -7.03 6.59
CA LEU A 227 -3.19 -8.15 5.75
C LEU A 227 -4.25 -7.72 4.72
N ASP A 228 -5.21 -6.89 5.15
CA ASP A 228 -6.19 -6.17 4.31
C ASP A 228 -6.81 -6.94 3.13
N LEU A 229 -7.34 -8.15 3.38
CA LEU A 229 -8.02 -8.95 2.36
C LEU A 229 -9.42 -8.39 2.06
N PRO A 230 -9.87 -8.38 0.78
CA PRO A 230 -9.18 -8.83 -0.43
C PRO A 230 -8.43 -7.72 -1.18
N ARG A 231 -8.32 -6.51 -0.61
CA ARG A 231 -7.71 -5.35 -1.29
C ARG A 231 -6.23 -5.57 -1.58
N HIS A 232 -5.49 -6.15 -0.64
CA HIS A 232 -4.13 -6.60 -0.88
C HIS A 232 -4.19 -7.89 -1.70
N THR A 233 -3.98 -7.77 -3.01
CA THR A 233 -3.97 -8.89 -3.94
C THR A 233 -2.68 -9.71 -3.85
N HIS A 234 -1.58 -9.06 -3.48
CA HIS A 234 -0.25 -9.65 -3.37
C HIS A 234 0.40 -9.31 -2.02
N HIS A 235 1.09 -10.28 -1.44
CA HIS A 235 1.76 -10.15 -0.14
C HIS A 235 3.26 -10.37 -0.30
N PHE A 236 4.04 -9.33 -0.02
CA PHE A 236 5.47 -9.30 -0.32
C PHE A 236 6.31 -9.59 0.92
N THR A 237 7.36 -10.38 0.74
CA THR A 237 8.50 -10.47 1.66
C THR A 237 9.65 -9.67 1.06
N ARG A 238 10.69 -9.39 1.86
CA ARG A 238 11.93 -8.78 1.35
C ARG A 238 12.46 -9.53 0.13
N THR A 239 12.47 -10.86 0.18
CA THR A 239 12.98 -11.72 -0.89
C THR A 239 12.10 -11.65 -2.14
N THR A 240 10.78 -11.82 -2.00
CA THR A 240 9.89 -11.85 -3.18
C THR A 240 9.80 -10.48 -3.83
N LEU A 241 9.78 -9.39 -3.06
CA LEU A 241 9.82 -8.03 -3.60
C LEU A 241 11.10 -7.73 -4.38
N SER A 242 12.25 -8.14 -3.84
CA SER A 242 13.55 -7.93 -4.49
C SER A 242 13.63 -8.71 -5.81
N ARG A 243 13.04 -9.91 -5.86
CA ARG A 243 12.91 -10.69 -7.09
C ARG A 243 11.97 -10.04 -8.10
N CYS A 244 10.80 -9.55 -7.69
CA CYS A 244 9.90 -8.80 -8.58
C CYS A 244 10.60 -7.57 -9.20
N LEU A 245 11.38 -6.84 -8.41
CA LEU A 245 12.16 -5.70 -8.89
C LEU A 245 13.23 -6.11 -9.90
N THR A 246 13.97 -7.18 -9.60
CA THR A 246 15.02 -7.69 -10.50
C THR A 246 14.42 -8.15 -11.84
N GLU A 247 13.33 -8.92 -11.79
CA GLU A 247 12.59 -9.40 -12.96
C GLU A 247 12.01 -8.26 -13.81
N ALA A 248 11.68 -7.13 -13.17
CA ALA A 248 11.21 -5.93 -13.86
C ALA A 248 12.35 -5.03 -14.38
N GLY A 249 13.62 -5.43 -14.26
CA GLY A 249 14.77 -4.65 -14.73
C GLY A 249 15.19 -3.51 -13.79
N PHE A 250 15.08 -3.73 -12.47
CA PHE A 250 15.59 -2.83 -11.45
C PHE A 250 16.73 -3.45 -10.64
N ARG A 251 17.66 -2.60 -10.22
CA ARG A 251 18.68 -2.89 -9.23
C ARG A 251 18.30 -2.23 -7.90
N VAL A 252 18.11 -3.05 -6.86
CA VAL A 252 17.82 -2.59 -5.51
C VAL A 252 19.03 -1.85 -4.94
N SER A 253 18.84 -0.60 -4.52
CA SER A 253 19.90 0.25 -3.96
C SER A 253 19.87 0.26 -2.44
N SER A 254 18.68 0.24 -1.83
CA SER A 254 18.52 0.08 -0.38
C SER A 254 17.14 -0.47 -0.03
N VAL A 255 17.05 -1.13 1.12
CA VAL A 255 15.79 -1.63 1.70
C VAL A 255 15.75 -1.29 3.18
N SER A 256 14.76 -0.50 3.59
CA SER A 256 14.43 -0.23 4.99
C SER A 256 13.22 -1.06 5.41
N THR A 257 13.18 -1.49 6.67
CA THR A 257 12.01 -2.12 7.29
C THR A 257 11.28 -1.22 8.28
N VAL A 258 11.59 0.08 8.24
CA VAL A 258 11.13 1.03 9.24
C VAL A 258 10.32 2.12 8.59
N THR A 259 9.03 2.11 8.92
CA THR A 259 8.11 3.20 8.67
C THR A 259 7.36 3.42 9.97
N ILE A 260 7.69 4.49 10.72
CA ILE A 260 7.23 4.67 12.11
C ILE A 260 5.72 4.48 12.22
N GLU A 261 4.93 5.13 11.37
CA GLU A 261 3.47 4.99 11.42
C GLU A 261 2.98 3.59 11.07
N GLN A 262 3.59 2.90 10.09
CA GLN A 262 3.12 1.57 9.69
C GLN A 262 3.53 0.50 10.69
N ASN A 263 4.73 0.60 11.26
CA ASN A 263 5.22 -0.35 12.27
C ASN A 263 4.48 -0.15 13.59
N LEU A 264 4.40 1.10 14.08
CA LEU A 264 3.82 1.40 15.38
C LEU A 264 2.30 1.23 15.40
N LEU A 265 1.58 1.86 14.44
CA LEU A 265 0.12 1.71 14.36
C LEU A 265 -0.26 0.28 13.95
N GLY A 266 0.53 -0.34 13.07
CA GLY A 266 0.36 -1.73 12.68
C GLY A 266 0.40 -2.67 13.88
N PHE A 267 1.38 -2.53 14.76
CA PHE A 267 1.48 -3.34 15.97
C PHE A 267 0.28 -3.12 16.89
N VAL A 268 0.00 -1.86 17.24
CA VAL A 268 -1.09 -1.52 18.17
C VAL A 268 -2.42 -2.06 17.66
N GLN A 269 -2.74 -1.82 16.39
CA GLN A 269 -4.00 -2.26 15.80
C GLN A 269 -4.07 -3.79 15.69
N SER A 270 -2.97 -4.47 15.34
CA SER A 270 -2.96 -5.93 15.23
C SER A 270 -3.10 -6.60 16.60
N ALA A 271 -2.45 -6.07 17.64
CA ALA A 271 -2.60 -6.54 19.01
C ALA A 271 -4.03 -6.35 19.52
N GLN A 272 -4.68 -5.23 19.20
CA GLN A 272 -6.09 -5.01 19.51
C GLN A 272 -6.99 -6.02 18.79
N ASN A 273 -6.78 -6.24 17.49
CA ASN A 273 -7.55 -7.22 16.71
C ASN A 273 -7.41 -8.64 17.29
N ARG A 274 -6.22 -9.00 17.79
CA ARG A 274 -5.91 -10.35 18.25
C ARG A 274 -6.35 -10.65 19.67
N PHE A 275 -6.14 -9.71 20.60
CA PHE A 275 -6.22 -9.98 22.04
C PHE A 275 -7.40 -9.31 22.74
N ILE A 276 -8.19 -8.49 22.04
CA ILE A 276 -9.25 -7.70 22.67
C ILE A 276 -10.59 -7.98 21.99
N PRO A 277 -11.31 -9.01 22.48
CA PRO A 277 -12.61 -9.37 21.95
C PRO A 277 -13.60 -8.20 21.97
N GLY A 278 -14.47 -8.13 20.96
CA GLY A 278 -15.54 -7.12 20.90
C GLY A 278 -15.10 -5.74 20.40
N THR A 279 -13.83 -5.55 20.04
CA THR A 279 -13.41 -4.34 19.31
C THR A 279 -13.89 -4.37 17.86
N GLY A 280 -13.95 -5.52 17.20
CA GLY A 280 -14.22 -5.61 15.75
C GLY A 280 -12.94 -5.33 14.97
N ASP A 281 -12.78 -5.96 13.81
CA ASP A 281 -11.56 -5.82 13.02
C ASP A 281 -11.33 -4.34 12.65
N GLN A 282 -10.14 -3.81 12.95
CA GLN A 282 -9.72 -2.44 12.63
C GLN A 282 -10.49 -1.30 13.34
N ARG A 283 -11.10 -1.54 14.51
CA ARG A 283 -11.93 -0.53 15.20
C ARG A 283 -11.22 0.79 15.52
N LEU A 284 -9.95 0.75 15.96
CA LEU A 284 -9.20 1.96 16.27
C LEU A 284 -8.98 2.78 14.99
N TYR A 285 -8.62 2.12 13.87
CA TYR A 285 -8.55 2.73 12.55
C TYR A 285 -9.87 3.38 12.12
N GLU A 286 -11.00 2.69 12.29
CA GLU A 286 -12.32 3.25 11.97
C GLU A 286 -12.69 4.45 12.86
N LEU A 287 -12.29 4.46 14.13
CA LEU A 287 -12.51 5.60 15.03
C LEU A 287 -11.68 6.83 14.67
N MET A 288 -10.58 6.66 13.93
CA MET A 288 -9.78 7.78 13.44
C MET A 288 -10.41 8.49 12.23
N LYS A 289 -11.44 7.91 11.59
CA LYS A 289 -12.16 8.53 10.48
C LYS A 289 -13.21 9.54 10.97
N PRO A 290 -13.41 10.69 10.28
CA PRO A 290 -14.32 11.74 10.73
C PRO A 290 -15.80 11.31 10.78
N GLN A 291 -16.20 10.31 10.00
CA GLN A 291 -17.61 9.99 9.76
C GLN A 291 -18.27 9.15 10.88
N ASN A 292 -17.48 8.69 11.86
CA ASN A 292 -17.94 7.74 12.90
C ASN A 292 -18.31 8.43 14.22
N HIS A 293 -19.22 9.41 14.18
CA HIS A 293 -19.70 10.14 15.37
C HIS A 293 -20.77 9.39 16.20
N ALA A 294 -21.29 8.25 15.74
CA ALA A 294 -22.43 7.55 16.37
C ALA A 294 -22.10 6.64 17.58
N HIS A 295 -20.93 6.80 18.21
CA HIS A 295 -20.49 5.91 19.30
C HIS A 295 -20.49 6.61 20.67
N SER A 296 -21.16 5.99 21.67
CA SER A 296 -21.10 6.38 23.08
C SER A 296 -19.65 6.55 23.56
N TRP A 297 -19.40 7.52 24.45
CA TRP A 297 -18.06 7.91 24.91
C TRP A 297 -17.22 6.72 25.44
N SER A 298 -17.87 5.76 26.11
CA SER A 298 -17.22 4.56 26.65
C SER A 298 -16.69 3.64 25.55
N LYS A 299 -17.33 3.62 24.38
CA LYS A 299 -16.90 2.87 23.19
C LYS A 299 -15.73 3.52 22.45
N ARG A 300 -15.35 4.76 22.80
CA ARG A 300 -14.15 5.46 22.29
C ARG A 300 -12.98 5.34 23.24
N LEU A 301 -13.19 5.53 24.54
CA LEU A 301 -12.09 5.54 25.52
C LEU A 301 -11.34 4.23 25.63
N VAL A 302 -12.03 3.08 25.59
CA VAL A 302 -11.39 1.78 25.78
C VAL A 302 -10.37 1.48 24.67
N PRO A 303 -10.69 1.59 23.36
CA PRO A 303 -9.70 1.44 22.30
C PRO A 303 -8.50 2.40 22.41
N PHE A 304 -8.72 3.68 22.76
CA PHE A 304 -7.62 4.64 22.91
C PHE A 304 -6.75 4.38 24.14
N GLY A 305 -7.35 4.02 25.29
CA GLY A 305 -6.61 3.67 26.51
C GLY A 305 -5.76 2.42 26.35
N VAL A 306 -6.31 1.40 25.68
CA VAL A 306 -5.55 0.21 25.27
C VAL A 306 -4.42 0.58 24.31
N ALA A 307 -4.67 1.41 23.30
CA ALA A 307 -3.66 1.82 22.36
C ALA A 307 -2.49 2.53 23.07
N ALA A 308 -2.80 3.41 24.03
CA ALA A 308 -1.81 4.06 24.87
C ALA A 308 -1.00 3.06 25.72
N ALA A 309 -1.65 2.04 26.29
CA ALA A 309 -0.97 0.99 27.06
C ALA A 309 -0.05 0.10 26.19
N LEU A 310 -0.41 -0.13 24.93
CA LEU A 310 0.39 -0.92 23.98
C LEU A 310 1.54 -0.12 23.36
N LEU A 311 1.50 1.21 23.43
CA LEU A 311 2.46 2.09 22.75
C LEU A 311 3.93 1.83 23.13
N PRO A 312 4.31 1.67 24.42
CA PRO A 312 5.70 1.37 24.78
C PRO A 312 6.19 0.05 24.18
N VAL A 313 5.32 -0.97 24.17
CA VAL A 313 5.63 -2.28 23.58
C VAL A 313 5.79 -2.15 22.07
N ALA A 314 4.92 -1.38 21.41
CA ALA A 314 4.99 -1.11 19.98
C ALA A 314 6.29 -0.38 19.58
N VAL A 315 6.77 0.56 20.40
CA VAL A 315 8.04 1.24 20.19
C VAL A 315 9.21 0.26 20.31
N ILE A 316 9.25 -0.55 21.36
CA ILE A 316 10.29 -1.57 21.55
C ILE A 316 10.29 -2.56 20.38
N GLU A 317 9.13 -3.09 20.01
CA GLU A 317 8.98 -3.98 18.87
C GLU A 317 9.49 -3.34 17.58
N THR A 318 9.09 -2.08 17.31
CA THR A 318 9.51 -1.36 16.09
C THR A 318 11.03 -1.23 16.02
N VAL A 319 11.70 -0.96 17.15
CA VAL A 319 13.17 -0.85 17.20
C VAL A 319 13.83 -2.22 16.99
N LEU A 320 13.36 -3.24 17.70
CA LEU A 320 13.95 -4.58 17.62
C LEU A 320 13.74 -5.22 16.24
N SER A 321 12.54 -5.09 15.67
CA SER A 321 12.23 -5.63 14.34
C SER A 321 12.95 -4.84 13.25
N ALA A 322 13.16 -3.52 13.42
CA ALA A 322 14.02 -2.73 12.56
C ALA A 322 15.46 -3.27 12.52
N LEU A 323 16.07 -3.48 13.69
CA LEU A 323 17.44 -3.98 13.84
C LEU A 323 17.60 -5.40 13.26
N ALA A 324 16.57 -6.24 13.42
CA ALA A 324 16.54 -7.58 12.84
C ALA A 324 16.20 -7.60 11.33
N GLY A 325 15.84 -6.47 10.73
CA GLY A 325 15.39 -6.41 9.34
C GLY A 325 14.02 -7.06 9.09
N GLN A 326 13.19 -7.16 10.14
CA GLN A 326 11.90 -7.86 10.22
C GLN A 326 10.70 -6.93 10.53
N GLY A 327 10.87 -5.61 10.39
CA GLY A 327 9.78 -4.65 10.60
C GLY A 327 8.60 -4.82 9.62
N ALA A 328 7.45 -4.26 9.97
CA ALA A 328 6.15 -4.54 9.34
C ALA A 328 5.95 -3.97 7.92
N SER A 329 6.85 -3.11 7.47
CA SER A 329 6.81 -2.51 6.13
C SER A 329 8.17 -2.67 5.45
N LEU A 330 8.18 -2.64 4.12
CA LEU A 330 9.38 -2.56 3.29
C LEU A 330 9.35 -1.25 2.53
N VAL A 331 10.41 -0.45 2.67
CA VAL A 331 10.64 0.73 1.83
C VAL A 331 11.88 0.46 0.99
N VAL A 332 11.72 0.41 -0.32
CA VAL A 332 12.80 0.08 -1.26
C VAL A 332 13.10 1.29 -2.12
N HIS A 333 14.40 1.60 -2.24
CA HIS A 333 14.92 2.46 -3.28
C HIS A 333 15.58 1.58 -4.33
N ALA A 334 15.17 1.74 -5.59
CA ALA A 334 15.73 1.00 -6.71
C ALA A 334 16.06 1.95 -7.87
N ARG A 335 16.97 1.50 -8.73
CA ARG A 335 17.33 2.20 -9.98
C ARG A 335 17.13 1.26 -11.14
N ARG A 336 16.99 1.83 -12.34
CA ARG A 336 17.04 1.04 -13.58
C ARG A 336 18.31 0.18 -13.57
N SER A 337 18.16 -1.12 -13.85
CA SER A 337 19.31 -1.93 -14.23
C SER A 337 19.77 -1.47 -15.61
N ASP A 338 21.09 -1.51 -15.78
CA ASP A 338 21.76 -1.36 -17.07
C ASP A 338 21.36 -2.51 -18.00
#